data_AF-A0A1I0RN90-F1
#
_entry.id   AF-A0A1I0RN90-F1
#
_cell.length_a   1.000
_cell.length_b   1.000
_cell.length_c   1.000
_cell.angle_alpha   90.00
_cell.angle_beta   90.00
_cell.angle_gamma   90.00
#
_symmetry.space_group_name_H-M   'P 1'
#
loop_
_entity.id
_entity.type
_entity.pdbx_description
1 polymer ?
#
loop_
_entity_poly.entity_id
_entity_poly.type
_entity_poly.pdbx_seq_one_letter_code
_entity_poly.pdbx_strand_id
1 'polypeptide(L)'
;MTSEEVQQIIKKELESHSDLTDLQGVNLNDCLIKPKKETYISSIDESIKFQLWTVFEETLDRKGYKITFDESDGTFGLGMMTNNDQLMDIGTHGTFLDTLRGM
;
A
#
# COMPACT_ATOMS: atom_id res chain seq x y z
N MET A 1 -0.09 -12.62 -9.83
CA MET A 1 -1.29 -12.49 -9.00
C MET A 1 -2.32 -11.58 -9.68
N THR A 2 -3.59 -11.65 -9.30
CA THR A 2 -4.70 -10.79 -9.78
C THR A 2 -5.10 -9.78 -8.71
N SER A 3 -5.81 -8.71 -9.11
CA SER A 3 -6.29 -7.70 -8.16
C SER A 3 -7.20 -8.29 -7.09
N GLU A 4 -8.04 -9.25 -7.47
CA GLU A 4 -8.98 -9.93 -6.60
C GLU A 4 -8.25 -10.80 -5.57
N GLU A 5 -7.19 -11.51 -5.97
CA GLU A 5 -6.36 -12.29 -5.06
C GLU A 5 -5.67 -11.41 -4.01
N VAL A 6 -5.06 -10.29 -4.43
CA VAL A 6 -4.43 -9.33 -3.50
C VAL A 6 -5.46 -8.77 -2.52
N GLN A 7 -6.65 -8.43 -3.02
CA GLN A 7 -7.73 -7.92 -2.17
C GLN A 7 -8.17 -8.95 -1.12
N GLN A 8 -8.20 -10.24 -1.46
CA GLN A 8 -8.52 -11.30 -0.49
C GLN A 8 -7.43 -11.48 0.57
N ILE A 9 -6.16 -11.27 0.24
CA ILE A 9 -5.05 -11.33 1.21
C ILE A 9 -5.26 -10.24 2.28
N ILE A 10 -5.45 -9.00 1.85
CA ILE A 10 -5.67 -7.86 2.74
C ILE A 10 -6.92 -8.07 3.58
N LYS A 11 -8.03 -8.50 2.96
CA LYS A 11 -9.29 -8.74 3.67
C LYS A 11 -9.14 -9.78 4.78
N LYS A 12 -8.38 -10.87 4.55
CA LYS A 12 -8.09 -11.87 5.58
C LYS A 12 -7.25 -11.32 6.73
N GLU A 13 -6.29 -10.47 6.43
CA GLU A 13 -5.45 -9.81 7.44
C GLU A 13 -6.27 -8.85 8.31
N LEU A 14 -7.15 -8.07 7.69
CA LEU A 14 -8.09 -7.17 8.36
C LEU A 14 -9.15 -7.93 9.18
N GLU A 15 -9.71 -9.03 8.66
CA GLU A 15 -10.68 -9.87 9.39
C GLU A 15 -10.08 -10.51 10.65
N SER A 16 -8.77 -10.77 10.65
CA SER A 16 -8.05 -11.27 11.83
C SER A 16 -7.93 -10.22 12.94
N HIS A 17 -8.29 -8.98 12.66
CA HIS A 17 -8.23 -7.84 13.58
C HIS A 17 -9.58 -7.11 13.58
N SER A 18 -10.49 -7.51 14.47
CA SER A 18 -11.87 -7.02 14.54
C SER A 18 -12.04 -5.54 14.96
N ASP A 19 -10.99 -4.90 15.46
CA ASP A 19 -11.05 -3.54 16.06
C ASP A 19 -10.43 -2.44 15.19
N LEU A 20 -10.37 -2.63 13.87
CA LEU A 20 -9.66 -1.69 12.97
C LEU A 20 -10.49 -0.48 12.53
N THR A 21 -11.74 -0.35 12.98
CA THR A 21 -12.67 0.71 12.53
C THR A 21 -12.21 2.12 12.91
N ASP A 22 -11.27 2.26 13.85
CA ASP A 22 -10.74 3.54 14.34
C ASP A 22 -9.20 3.57 14.38
N LEU A 23 -8.50 2.85 13.50
CA LEU A 23 -7.05 3.09 13.37
C LEU A 23 -6.82 4.48 12.78
N GLN A 24 -6.43 5.41 13.65
CA GLN A 24 -6.07 6.79 13.33
C GLN A 24 -7.20 7.71 12.84
N GLY A 25 -8.48 7.33 13.01
CA GLY A 25 -9.62 8.14 12.55
C GLY A 25 -9.79 8.17 11.02
N VAL A 26 -9.13 7.24 10.31
CA VAL A 26 -9.23 7.07 8.85
C VAL A 26 -10.28 6.00 8.55
N ASN A 27 -11.29 6.34 7.74
CA ASN A 27 -12.24 5.35 7.27
C ASN A 27 -11.55 4.42 6.26
N LEU A 28 -11.05 3.28 6.73
CA LEU A 28 -10.34 2.29 5.90
C LEU A 28 -11.12 1.87 4.66
N ASN A 29 -12.46 1.88 4.72
CA ASN A 29 -13.28 1.52 3.57
C ASN A 29 -13.18 2.54 2.42
N ASP A 30 -12.91 3.80 2.72
CA ASP A 30 -12.78 4.86 1.71
C ASP A 30 -11.34 4.92 1.15
N CYS A 31 -10.35 4.50 1.93
CA CYS A 31 -8.94 4.51 1.55
C CYS A 31 -8.46 3.21 0.90
N LEU A 32 -9.14 2.08 1.14
CA LEU A 32 -8.88 0.81 0.45
C LEU A 32 -9.40 0.90 -0.99
N ILE A 33 -8.46 0.89 -1.93
CA ILE A 33 -8.78 0.93 -3.36
C ILE A 33 -8.81 -0.49 -3.94
N LYS A 34 -9.40 -0.63 -5.14
CA LYS A 34 -9.15 -1.83 -5.93
C LYS A 34 -7.63 -1.95 -6.20
N PRO A 35 -6.98 -3.08 -5.88
CA PRO A 35 -5.54 -3.22 -6.10
C PRO A 35 -5.14 -2.91 -7.54
N LYS A 36 -4.14 -2.05 -7.70
CA LYS A 36 -3.60 -1.64 -9.00
C LYS A 36 -2.13 -1.99 -9.07
N LYS A 37 -1.72 -2.72 -10.11
CA LYS A 37 -0.31 -3.00 -10.35
C LYS A 37 0.33 -1.78 -10.99
N GLU A 38 1.29 -1.18 -10.31
CA GLU A 38 1.94 0.06 -10.71
C GLU A 38 3.47 -0.07 -10.60
N THR A 39 4.17 0.83 -11.28
CA THR A 39 5.64 0.87 -11.24
C THR A 39 6.09 1.87 -10.20
N TYR A 40 6.84 1.41 -9.21
CA TYR A 40 7.45 2.24 -8.18
C TYR A 40 8.95 2.34 -8.42
N ILE A 41 9.55 3.52 -8.22
CA ILE A 41 11.00 3.70 -8.20
C ILE A 41 11.52 3.54 -6.76
N SER A 42 12.74 3.05 -6.58
CA SER A 42 13.34 3.03 -5.25
C SER A 42 13.66 4.45 -4.78
N SER A 43 13.38 4.74 -3.52
CA SER A 43 13.87 5.95 -2.84
C SER A 43 15.38 5.97 -2.63
N ILE A 44 16.05 4.83 -2.72
CA ILE A 44 17.52 4.71 -2.55
C ILE A 44 18.23 4.88 -3.89
N ASP A 45 17.65 4.34 -4.97
CA ASP A 45 18.19 4.41 -6.34
C ASP A 45 17.06 4.47 -7.37
N GLU A 46 16.82 5.65 -7.95
CA GLU A 46 15.74 5.88 -8.92
C GLU A 46 15.85 5.05 -10.21
N SER A 47 17.02 4.45 -10.49
CA SER A 47 17.18 3.54 -11.62
C SER A 47 16.50 2.17 -11.37
N ILE A 48 16.30 1.81 -10.10
CA ILE A 48 15.63 0.58 -9.68
C ILE A 48 14.12 0.80 -9.73
N LYS A 49 13.42 -0.15 -10.37
CA LYS A 49 11.97 -0.15 -10.51
C LYS A 49 11.37 -1.43 -9.96
N PHE A 50 10.33 -1.27 -9.16
CA PHE A 50 9.53 -2.35 -8.60
C PHE A 50 8.15 -2.40 -9.26
N GLN A 51 7.60 -3.60 -9.40
CA GLN A 51 6.23 -3.82 -9.85
C GLN A 51 5.38 -4.19 -8.65
N LEU A 52 4.76 -3.18 -8.04
CA LEU A 52 4.04 -3.34 -6.77
C LEU A 52 2.54 -3.14 -6.96
N TRP A 53 1.75 -3.74 -6.09
CA TRP A 53 0.32 -3.52 -6.04
C TRP A 53 0.00 -2.37 -5.08
N THR A 54 -0.54 -1.26 -5.57
CA THR A 54 -1.11 -0.22 -4.71
C THR A 54 -2.48 -0.68 -4.22
N VAL A 55 -2.65 -0.73 -2.91
CA VAL A 55 -3.85 -1.32 -2.28
C VAL A 55 -4.57 -0.35 -1.35
N PHE A 56 -3.89 0.72 -0.94
CA PHE A 56 -4.42 1.77 -0.08
C PHE A 56 -3.91 3.12 -0.56
N GLU A 57 -4.78 4.14 -0.52
CA GLU A 57 -4.41 5.54 -0.71
C GLU A 57 -4.99 6.38 0.43
N GLU A 58 -4.13 7.11 1.14
CA GLU A 58 -4.53 7.97 2.27
C GLU A 58 -5.51 9.08 1.84
N THR A 59 -5.35 9.56 0.61
CA THR A 59 -6.09 10.70 0.05
C THR A 59 -6.56 10.37 -1.35
N LEU A 60 -7.77 10.83 -1.69
CA LEU A 60 -8.38 10.61 -3.01
C LEU A 60 -7.63 11.30 -4.16
N ASP A 61 -6.83 12.33 -3.86
CA ASP A 61 -6.02 13.06 -4.85
C ASP A 61 -4.67 12.38 -5.14
N ARG A 62 -4.41 11.22 -4.54
CA ARG A 62 -3.19 10.42 -4.65
C ARG A 62 -1.93 11.13 -4.17
N LYS A 63 -2.01 12.22 -3.40
CA LYS A 63 -0.81 12.93 -2.92
C LYS A 63 -0.29 12.43 -1.58
N GLY A 64 -1.16 11.81 -0.79
CA GLY A 64 -0.79 11.17 0.47
C GLY A 64 -0.06 9.84 0.27
N TYR A 65 0.19 9.20 1.40
CA TYR A 65 0.84 7.90 1.48
C TYR A 65 -0.01 6.79 0.85
N LYS A 66 0.67 5.72 0.48
CA LYS A 66 0.11 4.53 -0.16
C LYS A 66 0.67 3.30 0.49
N ILE A 67 -0.15 2.28 0.64
CA ILE A 67 0.34 0.95 1.01
C ILE A 67 0.48 0.15 -0.28
N THR A 68 1.66 -0.43 -0.45
CA THR A 68 2.03 -1.30 -1.56
C THR A 68 2.11 -2.75 -1.08
N PHE A 69 1.89 -3.69 -1.99
CA PHE A 69 2.07 -5.12 -1.78
C PHE A 69 2.99 -5.69 -2.86
N ASP A 70 4.07 -6.34 -2.44
CA ASP A 70 4.97 -7.08 -3.33
C ASP A 70 4.53 -8.54 -3.40
N GLU A 71 4.15 -8.98 -4.60
CA GLU A 71 3.72 -10.37 -4.82
C GLU A 71 4.89 -11.38 -4.79
N SER A 72 6.13 -10.90 -4.87
CA SER A 72 7.34 -11.73 -4.95
C SER A 72 7.68 -12.38 -3.61
N ASP A 73 7.51 -11.63 -2.52
CA ASP A 73 7.78 -12.06 -1.15
C ASP A 73 6.56 -12.00 -0.23
N GLY A 74 5.44 -11.46 -0.72
CA GLY A 74 4.18 -11.35 0.03
C GLY A 74 4.22 -10.29 1.12
N THR A 75 5.09 -9.28 0.99
CA THR A 75 5.25 -8.23 1.98
C THR A 75 4.52 -6.94 1.59
N PHE A 76 4.21 -6.14 2.60
CA PHE A 76 3.66 -4.80 2.45
C PHE A 76 4.72 -3.73 2.66
N GLY A 77 4.58 -2.65 1.90
CA GLY A 77 5.48 -1.50 1.95
C GLY A 77 4.72 -0.20 1.85
N LEU A 78 5.47 0.88 2.01
CA LEU A 78 4.97 2.24 1.97
C LEU A 78 5.46 2.93 0.70
N GLY A 79 4.53 3.61 0.03
CA GLY A 79 4.79 4.36 -1.19
C GLY A 79 4.24 5.77 -1.10
N MET A 80 4.78 6.65 -1.92
CA MET A 80 4.27 8.02 -2.07
C MET A 80 4.36 8.48 -3.52
N MET A 81 3.59 9.51 -3.87
CA MET A 81 3.75 10.21 -5.13
C MET A 81 4.79 11.31 -4.94
N THR A 82 5.79 11.36 -5.81
CA THR A 82 6.77 12.45 -5.84
C THR A 82 6.21 13.69 -6.55
N ASN A 83 6.89 14.83 -6.42
CA ASN A 83 6.51 16.07 -7.10
C ASN A 83 6.53 15.98 -8.64
N ASN A 84 7.16 14.95 -9.20
CA ASN A 84 7.26 14.72 -10.64
C ASN A 84 6.19 13.71 -11.14
N ASP A 85 5.14 13.46 -10.36
CA ASP A 85 4.08 12.47 -10.64
C ASP A 85 4.62 11.03 -10.82
N GLN A 86 5.72 10.70 -10.14
CA GLN A 86 6.28 9.35 -10.10
C GLN A 86 6.01 8.69 -8.75
N LEU A 87 5.61 7.42 -8.77
CA LEU A 87 5.44 6.60 -7.58
C LEU A 87 6.80 6.14 -7.06
N MET A 88 7.06 6.37 -5.78
CA MET A 88 8.31 6.01 -5.10
C MET A 88 8.02 5.08 -3.93
N ASP A 89 8.80 4.01 -3.86
CA ASP A 89 8.82 3.07 -2.73
C ASP A 89 9.77 3.60 -1.65
N ILE A 90 9.24 3.81 -0.45
CA ILE A 90 9.97 4.41 0.68
C ILE A 90 10.27 3.40 1.80
N GLY A 91 9.89 2.13 1.63
CA GLY A 91 10.34 1.05 2.49
C GLY A 91 9.31 -0.06 2.70
N THR A 92 9.80 -1.26 3.00
CA THR A 92 8.99 -2.44 3.33
C THR A 92 8.77 -2.53 4.84
N HIS A 93 7.53 -2.72 5.26
CA HIS A 93 7.11 -2.76 6.67
C HIS A 93 6.58 -4.14 7.09
N GLY A 94 6.45 -5.08 6.16
CA GLY A 94 6.08 -6.47 6.44
C GLY A 94 4.59 -6.71 6.26
N THR A 95 3.75 -6.33 7.24
CA THR A 95 2.29 -6.55 7.20
C THR A 95 1.53 -5.28 6.82
N PHE A 96 0.29 -5.42 6.33
CA PHE A 96 -0.55 -4.27 5.98
C PHE A 96 -0.77 -3.37 7.20
N LEU A 97 -1.04 -3.97 8.36
CA LEU A 97 -1.30 -3.22 9.60
C LEU A 97 -0.07 -2.54 10.16
N ASP A 98 1.10 -3.17 10.10
CA ASP A 98 2.35 -2.54 10.52
C ASP A 98 2.68 -1.33 9.63
N THR A 99 2.41 -1.45 8.32
CA THR A 99 2.56 -0.34 7.37
C THR A 99 1.60 0.80 7.69
N LEU A 100 0.32 0.49 7.91
CA LEU A 100 -0.72 1.46 8.26
C LEU A 100 -0.45 2.18 9.60
N ARG A 101 0.18 1.50 10.56
CA ARG A 101 0.59 2.09 11.85
C ARG A 101 1.86 2.95 11.75
N GLY A 102 2.69 2.69 10.74
CA GLY A 102 3.92 3.43 10.49
C GLY A 102 3.72 4.73 9.71
N MET A 103 2.56 4.90 9.07
CA MET A 103 2.07 6.16 8.51
C MET A 103 1.68 7.13 9.62
#